data_AF-A0A075HGZ4-F1
#
_entry.id   AF-A0A075HGZ4-F1
#
_cell.length_a   1.000
_cell.length_b   1.000
_cell.length_c   1.000
_cell.angle_alpha   90.00
_cell.angle_beta   90.00
_cell.angle_gamma   90.00
#
_symmetry.space_group_name_H-M   'P 1'
#
loop_
_entity.id
_entity.type
_entity.pdbx_description
1 polymer ?
#
loop_
_entity_poly.entity_id
_entity_poly.type
_entity_poly.pdbx_seq_one_letter_code
_entity_poly.pdbx_strand_id
1 'polypeptide(L)' 'MSINLVEFREVYCNDCKKTLARYNIKYYTEDMIAELIQTVHVVHTRGGHHIKIHKKKY' A
#
# COMPACT_ATOMS: atom_id res chain seq x y z
N MET A 1 23.21 5.88 18.19
CA MET A 1 21.77 6.02 17.94
C MET A 1 21.44 5.24 16.68
N SER A 2 20.83 4.07 16.82
CA SER A 2 20.37 3.29 15.68
C SER A 2 19.11 3.96 15.13
N ILE A 3 19.18 4.49 13.92
CA ILE A 3 18.01 5.02 13.22
C ILE A 3 17.18 3.80 12.86
N ASN A 4 16.09 3.56 13.61
CA ASN A 4 15.11 2.53 13.25
C ASN A 4 14.39 3.01 12.00
N LEU A 5 14.94 2.69 10.83
CA LEU A 5 14.28 2.95 9.55
C LEU A 5 12.97 2.17 9.53
N VAL A 6 11.84 2.89 9.47
CA VAL A 6 10.53 2.24 9.48
C VAL A 6 10.18 1.87 8.05
N GLU A 7 9.98 0.58 7.81
CA GLU A 7 9.65 0.07 6.49
C GLU A 7 8.13 0.01 6.28
N PHE A 8 7.66 0.60 5.18
CA PHE A 8 6.26 0.61 4.78
C PHE A 8 6.07 0.04 3.38
N ARG A 9 4.93 -0.61 3.16
CA ARG A 9 4.36 -0.87 1.84
C ARG A 9 3.38 0.24 1.50
N GLU A 10 3.72 1.02 0.49
CA GLU A 10 2.89 2.09 -0.05
C GLU A 10 2.01 1.53 -1.18
N VAL A 11 0.69 1.66 -1.03
CA VAL A 11 -0.29 1.35 -2.07
C VAL A 11 -0.52 2.61 -2.89
N TYR A 12 -0.19 2.57 -4.16
CA TYR A 12 -0.26 3.70 -5.08
C TYR A 12 -1.18 3.38 -6.25
N CYS A 13 -2.08 4.31 -6.59
CA CYS A 13 -2.93 4.19 -7.77
C CYS A 13 -2.32 4.99 -8.92
N ASN A 14 -1.98 4.32 -10.01
CA ASN A 14 -1.33 4.92 -11.16
C ASN A 14 -2.28 5.85 -11.94
N ASP A 15 -3.54 5.44 -12.10
CA ASP A 15 -4.57 6.20 -12.83
C ASP A 15 -4.97 7.47 -12.06
N CYS A 16 -5.10 7.37 -10.73
CA CYS A 16 -5.38 8.53 -9.88
C CYS A 16 -4.14 9.38 -9.55
N LYS A 17 -2.95 8.90 -9.91
CA LYS A 17 -1.65 9.51 -9.57
C LYS A 17 -1.49 9.86 -8.08
N LYS A 18 -1.98 9.01 -7.18
CA LYS A 18 -1.94 9.27 -5.74
C LYS A 18 -1.68 8.02 -4.91
N THR A 19 -1.10 8.23 -3.72
CA THR A 19 -0.99 7.21 -2.68
C THR A 19 -2.37 6.98 -2.04
N LEU A 20 -2.79 5.72 -1.98
CA LEU A 20 -4.03 5.29 -1.34
C LEU A 20 -3.82 4.98 0.14
N ALA A 21 -2.71 4.31 0.48
CA ALA A 21 -2.37 3.93 1.85
C ALA A 21 -0.88 3.62 2.02
N ARG A 22 -0.42 3.60 3.28
CA ARG A 22 0.89 3.10 3.68
C ARG A 22 0.72 2.15 4.86
N TYR A 23 1.20 0.93 4.71
CA TYR A 23 1.10 -0.11 5.74
C TYR A 23 2.48 -0.46 6.27
N ASN A 24 2.64 -0.46 7.60
CA ASN A 24 3.91 -0.83 8.21
C ASN A 24 4.13 -2.35 8.06
N ILE A 25 5.28 -2.72 7.51
CA ILE A 25 5.59 -4.12 7.15
C ILE A 25 5.71 -5.00 8.41
N LYS A 26 5.98 -4.41 9.57
CA LYS A 26 6.01 -5.12 10.86
C LYS A 26 4.65 -5.69 11.26
N TYR A 27 3.55 -5.05 10.84
CA TYR A 27 2.19 -5.40 11.29
C TYR A 27 1.31 -5.95 10.17
N TYR A 28 1.67 -5.70 8.90
CA TYR A 28 0.84 -6.06 7.75
C TYR A 28 1.63 -6.88 6.74
N THR A 29 1.20 -8.13 6.53
CA THR A 29 1.71 -9.02 5.48
C THR A 29 1.20 -8.59 4.10
N GLU A 30 1.74 -9.17 3.02
CA GLU A 30 1.30 -8.84 1.65
C GLU A 30 -0.14 -9.29 1.42
N ASP A 31 -0.52 -10.46 1.93
CA ASP A 31 -1.88 -10.99 1.84
C ASP A 31 -2.89 -10.07 2.53
N MET A 32 -2.58 -9.62 3.76
CA MET A 32 -3.42 -8.65 4.48
C MET A 32 -3.59 -7.36 3.68
N ILE A 33 -2.52 -6.87 3.05
CA ILE A 33 -2.57 -5.66 2.23
C ILE A 33 -3.40 -5.91 0.96
N ALA A 34 -3.30 -7.08 0.34
CA ALA A 34 -4.11 -7.45 -0.82
C ALA A 34 -5.61 -7.49 -0.47
N GLU A 35 -5.97 -8.05 0.69
CA GLU A 35 -7.35 -8.03 1.19
C GLU A 35 -7.84 -6.60 1.48
N LEU A 36 -6.99 -5.76 2.11
CA LEU A 36 -7.30 -4.35 2.36
C LEU A 36 -7.50 -3.57 1.04
N ILE A 37 -6.75 -3.90 0.00
CA ILE A 37 -6.94 -3.31 -1.34
C ILE A 37 -8.31 -3.70 -1.91
N GLN A 38 -8.71 -4.96 -1.79
CA GLN A 38 -9.99 -5.47 -2.30
C GLN A 38 -11.21 -4.98 -1.49
N THR A 39 -11.02 -4.54 -0.25
CA THR A 39 -12.10 -4.11 0.65
C THR A 39 -12.17 -2.59 0.79
N VAL A 40 -11.08 -1.96 1.24
CA VAL A 40 -11.01 -0.52 1.53
C VAL A 40 -10.82 0.31 0.25
N HIS A 41 -10.02 -0.20 -0.69
CA HIS A 41 -9.73 0.49 -1.96
C HIS A 41 -10.51 -0.08 -3.14
N VAL A 42 -11.66 -0.71 -2.85
CA VAL A 42 -12.51 -1.42 -3.83
C VAL A 42 -12.98 -0.53 -4.98
N VAL A 43 -13.16 0.77 -4.73
CA VAL A 43 -13.53 1.75 -5.77
C VAL A 43 -12.45 1.84 -6.85
N HIS A 44 -11.18 1.72 -6.48
CA HIS A 44 -10.07 1.75 -7.41
C HIS A 44 -9.90 0.40 -8.12
N THR A 45 -10.06 -0.73 -7.42
CA THR A 45 -9.94 -2.05 -8.06
C THR A 45 -11.10 -2.34 -9.00
N ARG A 46 -12.35 -2.10 -8.59
CA ARG A 46 -13.54 -2.29 -9.44
C ARG A 46 -13.65 -1.25 -10.55
N GLY A 47 -13.05 -0.08 -10.38
CA GLY A 47 -12.88 0.91 -11.43
C GLY A 47 -11.85 0.53 -12.49
N GLY A 48 -11.16 -0.61 -12.34
CA GLY A 48 -10.13 -1.07 -13.27
C GLY A 48 -8.83 -0.28 -13.17
N HIS A 49 -8.57 0.39 -12.05
CA HIS A 49 -7.33 1.16 -11.89
C HIS A 49 -6.14 0.24 -11.65
N HIS A 50 -4.99 0.64 -12.16
CA HIS A 50 -3.69 0.04 -11.93
C HIS A 50 -3.15 0.45 -10.57
N ILE A 51 -3.28 -0.46 -9.60
CA ILE A 51 -2.71 -0.32 -8.27
C ILE A 51 -1.32 -0.97 -8.22
N LYS A 52 -0.35 -0.25 -7.65
CA LYS A 52 1.03 -0.70 -7.43
C LYS A 52 1.33 -0.69 -5.93
N ILE A 53 2.10 -1.67 -5.48
CA ILE A 53 2.59 -1.74 -4.10
C ILE A 53 4.11 -1.52 -4.12
N HIS A 54 4.58 -0.52 -3.39
CA HIS A 54 6.00 -0.16 -3.32
C HIS A 54 6.52 -0.32 -1.90
N LYS A 55 7.68 -0.96 -1.73
CA LYS A 55 8.40 -0.95 -0.44
C LYS A 55 9.18 0.35 -0.29
N LYS A 56 8.94 1.11 0.79
CA LYS A 56 9.66 2.34 1.13
C LYS A 56 10.25 2.26 2.53
N LYS A 57 11.48 2.76 2.67
CA LYS A 57 12.15 2.96 3.97
C LYS A 57 12.19 4.45 4.25
N TYR A 58 11.81 4.85 5.44
CA TYR A 58 11.90 6.23 5.93
C TYR A 58 12.80 6.28 7.16
#